data_AF-A0A368R3C4-F1
#
_entry.id   AF-A0A368R3C4-F1
#
_cell.length_a   1.000
_cell.length_b   1.000
_cell.length_c   1.000
_cell.angle_alpha   90.00
_cell.angle_beta   90.00
_cell.angle_gamma   90.00
#
_symmetry.space_group_name_H-M   'P 1'
#
loop_
_entity.id
_entity.type
_entity.pdbx_description
1 polymer ?
#
loop_
_entity_poly.entity_id
_entity_poly.type
_entity_poly.pdbx_seq_one_letter_code
_entity_poly.pdbx_strand_id
1 'polypeptide(L)'
;MGELNEKPFQDACKRKYGDDDYQMRAAELVSTWQEELKNPSWHPFMIVQVNGEHKEFLDDDDPKLKFLLIEYGEDVCNAVKAALMEMNEYNPSGRYVVPELWNFGEGRRATMEEVLKHLFGQMKRETTQGPQAHQATK
;
A
#
# COMPACT_ATOMS: atom_id res chain seq x y z
N MET A 1 -3.48 0.14 0.82
CA MET A 1 -2.58 0.78 1.81
C MET A 1 -1.30 -0.02 1.93
N GLY A 2 -0.15 0.66 1.89
CA GLY A 2 1.17 0.06 2.01
C GLY A 2 1.82 -0.40 0.70
N GLU A 3 1.23 -0.05 -0.44
CA GLU A 3 1.81 -0.29 -1.76
C GLU A 3 2.63 0.94 -2.19
N LEU A 4 3.80 0.71 -2.78
CA LEU A 4 4.66 1.81 -3.24
C LEU A 4 4.08 2.51 -4.46
N ASN A 5 4.05 3.83 -4.42
CA ASN A 5 3.82 4.62 -5.61
C ASN A 5 5.04 4.48 -6.55
N GLU A 6 4.85 3.89 -7.72
CA GLU A 6 5.94 3.64 -8.67
C GLU A 6 6.49 4.91 -9.33
N LYS A 7 5.68 5.97 -9.46
CA LYS A 7 6.04 7.15 -10.24
C LYS A 7 7.33 7.83 -9.76
N PRO A 8 7.54 8.09 -8.46
CA PRO A 8 8.81 8.59 -7.94
C PRO A 8 10.02 7.75 -8.34
N PHE A 9 9.87 6.42 -8.35
CA PHE A 9 10.95 5.49 -8.71
C PHE A 9 11.26 5.58 -10.20
N GLN A 10 10.23 5.64 -11.06
CA GLN A 10 10.40 5.85 -12.49
C GLN A 10 11.11 7.18 -12.78
N ASP A 11 10.67 8.26 -12.13
CA ASP A 11 11.25 9.60 -12.32
C ASP A 11 12.71 9.66 -11.81
N ALA A 12 13.03 9.00 -10.70
CA ALA A 12 14.41 8.91 -10.17
C ALA A 12 15.31 8.03 -11.04
N CYS A 13 14.85 6.85 -11.45
CA CYS A 13 15.60 5.96 -12.34
C CYS A 13 15.84 6.61 -13.70
N LYS A 14 14.86 7.33 -14.25
CA LYS A 14 15.02 8.07 -15.50
C LYS A 14 16.12 9.13 -15.39
N ARG A 15 16.14 9.90 -14.29
CA ARG A 15 17.20 10.88 -14.03
C ARG A 15 18.58 10.24 -13.87
N LYS A 16 18.67 9.06 -13.25
CA LYS A 16 19.93 8.38 -12.92
C LYS A 16 20.51 7.58 -14.09
N TYR A 17 19.67 6.92 -14.86
CA TYR A 17 20.07 5.97 -15.90
C TYR A 17 19.78 6.44 -17.33
N GLY A 18 19.02 7.52 -17.51
CA GLY A 18 18.61 8.02 -18.83
C GLY A 18 17.36 7.32 -19.37
N ASP A 19 17.15 7.40 -20.69
CA ASP A 19 15.96 6.82 -21.34
C ASP A 19 16.06 5.31 -21.56
N ASP A 20 17.25 4.72 -21.43
CA ASP A 20 17.47 3.28 -21.60
C ASP A 20 17.22 2.53 -20.28
N ASP A 21 16.39 1.48 -20.36
CA ASP A 21 16.11 0.51 -19.27
C ASP A 21 15.58 1.10 -17.93
N TYR A 22 15.32 2.40 -17.83
CA TYR A 22 14.91 3.02 -16.56
C TYR A 22 13.61 2.44 -16.00
N GLN A 23 12.69 2.01 -16.86
CA GLN A 23 11.43 1.38 -16.47
C GLN A 23 11.66 0.04 -15.79
N MET A 24 12.54 -0.78 -16.35
CA MET A 24 12.92 -2.07 -15.77
C MET A 24 13.64 -1.87 -14.43
N ARG A 25 14.58 -0.92 -14.37
CA ARG A 25 15.29 -0.57 -13.12
C ARG A 25 14.34 -0.04 -12.04
N ALA A 26 13.37 0.78 -12.41
CA ALA A 26 12.36 1.27 -11.49
C ALA A 26 11.50 0.12 -10.95
N ALA A 27 11.06 -0.80 -11.81
CA ALA A 27 10.28 -1.97 -11.40
C ALA A 27 11.07 -2.90 -10.47
N GLU A 28 12.36 -3.16 -10.78
CA GLU A 28 13.26 -3.92 -9.90
C GLU A 28 13.39 -3.26 -8.51
N LEU A 29 13.55 -1.94 -8.49
CA LEU A 29 13.71 -1.17 -7.26
C LEU A 29 12.41 -1.16 -6.44
N VAL A 30 11.27 -0.91 -7.07
CA VAL A 30 9.94 -0.98 -6.42
C VAL A 30 9.72 -2.36 -5.80
N SER A 31 9.95 -3.44 -6.57
CA SER A 31 9.80 -4.81 -6.08
C SER A 31 10.68 -5.09 -4.87
N THR A 32 11.95 -4.69 -4.94
CA THR A 32 12.92 -4.84 -3.85
C THR A 32 12.45 -4.13 -2.58
N TRP A 33 12.01 -2.87 -2.69
CA TRP A 33 11.54 -2.12 -1.53
C TRP A 33 10.19 -2.60 -1.02
N GLN A 34 9.30 -3.08 -1.89
CA GLN A 34 8.03 -3.65 -1.47
C GLN A 34 8.23 -4.92 -0.62
N GLU A 35 9.24 -5.74 -0.93
CA GLU A 35 9.63 -6.88 -0.08
C GLU A 35 10.29 -6.43 1.22
N GLU A 36 11.14 -5.40 1.18
CA GLU A 36 11.74 -4.85 2.40
C GLU A 36 10.68 -4.27 3.35
N LEU A 37 9.64 -3.61 2.85
CA LEU A 37 8.51 -3.13 3.66
C LEU A 37 7.80 -4.26 4.42
N LYS A 38 7.73 -5.46 3.83
CA LYS A 38 7.14 -6.66 4.45
C LYS A 38 8.06 -7.30 5.49
N ASN A 39 9.36 -6.97 5.49
CA ASN A 39 10.33 -7.56 6.39
C ASN A 39 10.07 -7.11 7.85
N PRO A 40 9.65 -8.01 8.76
CA PRO A 40 9.34 -7.63 10.13
C PRO A 40 10.57 -7.20 10.93
N SER A 41 11.78 -7.62 10.50
CA SER A 41 13.04 -7.25 11.15
C SER A 41 13.45 -5.80 10.88
N TRP A 42 12.89 -5.15 9.87
CA TRP A 42 13.13 -3.74 9.60
C TRP A 42 11.95 -2.90 10.09
N HIS A 43 12.09 -2.28 11.25
CA HIS A 43 11.06 -1.40 11.84
C HIS A 43 11.69 -0.05 12.18
N PRO A 44 11.82 0.87 11.21
CA PRO A 44 12.50 2.14 11.40
C PRO A 44 11.59 3.15 12.11
N PHE A 45 11.01 2.76 13.24
CA PHE A 45 10.16 3.61 14.06
C PHE A 45 10.79 3.81 15.44
N MET A 46 10.71 5.04 15.91
CA MET A 46 11.13 5.46 17.24
C MET A 46 9.92 5.88 18.06
N ILE A 47 9.92 5.51 19.34
CA ILE A 47 8.88 5.91 20.30
C ILE A 47 9.33 7.20 20.99
N VAL A 48 8.52 8.25 20.85
CA VAL A 48 8.74 9.55 21.49
C VAL A 48 7.58 9.85 22.43
N GLN A 49 7.88 10.38 23.61
CA GLN A 49 6.86 10.82 24.54
C GLN A 49 6.46 12.28 24.22
N VAL A 50 5.19 12.48 23.85
CA VAL A 50 4.61 13.80 23.55
C VAL A 50 3.41 14.00 24.44
N ASN A 51 3.45 15.00 25.32
CA ASN A 51 2.38 15.31 26.28
C ASN A 51 1.95 14.13 27.17
N GLY A 52 2.90 13.24 27.51
CA GLY A 52 2.65 12.06 28.33
C GLY A 52 2.16 10.83 27.55
N GLU A 53 1.88 10.97 26.25
CA GLU A 53 1.54 9.85 25.36
C GLU A 53 2.77 9.36 24.60
N HIS A 54 2.93 8.04 24.45
CA HIS A 54 3.93 7.45 23.57
C HIS A 54 3.42 7.45 22.14
N LYS A 55 4.18 8.07 21.22
CA LYS A 55 3.87 8.13 19.79
C LYS A 55 5.03 7.57 18.98
N GLU A 56 4.70 6.82 17.95
CA GLU A 56 5.68 6.30 17.00
C GLU A 56 5.90 7.29 15.86
N PHE A 57 7.16 7.55 15.56
CA PHE A 57 7.59 8.36 14.42
C PHE A 57 8.63 7.57 13.63
N LEU A 58 8.76 7.86 12.34
CA LEU A 58 9.85 7.28 11.55
C LEU A 58 11.19 7.83 12.02
N ASP A 59 12.17 6.93 12.12
CA ASP A 59 13.55 7.28 12.40
C ASP A 59 14.21 7.83 11.12
N ASP A 60 14.32 9.14 11.02
CA ASP A 60 15.00 9.81 9.91
C ASP A 60 16.50 9.47 9.83
N ASP A 61 17.08 8.95 10.92
CA ASP A 61 18.46 8.49 10.97
C ASP A 61 18.66 7.05 10.47
N ASP A 62 17.57 6.32 10.14
CA ASP A 62 17.62 4.95 9.64
C ASP A 62 18.55 4.82 8.41
N PRO A 63 19.51 3.87 8.42
CA PRO A 63 20.48 3.72 7.34
C PRO A 63 19.85 3.43 5.97
N LYS A 64 18.75 2.69 5.92
CA LYS A 64 18.08 2.31 4.66
C LYS A 64 17.31 3.52 4.09
N LEU A 65 16.64 4.29 4.94
CA LEU A 65 15.96 5.53 4.54
C LEU A 65 16.97 6.60 4.07
N LYS A 66 18.10 6.74 4.77
CA LYS A 66 19.21 7.62 4.33
C LYS A 66 19.79 7.19 2.98
N PHE A 67 19.98 5.90 2.78
CA PHE A 67 20.44 5.38 1.49
C PHE A 67 19.49 5.77 0.35
N LEU A 68 18.17 5.60 0.53
CA LEU A 68 17.18 6.02 -0.48
C LEU A 68 17.26 7.51 -0.79
N LEU A 69 17.33 8.33 0.26
CA LEU A 69 17.41 9.77 0.13
C LEU A 69 18.65 10.20 -0.68
N ILE A 70 19.80 9.58 -0.41
CA ILE A 70 21.06 9.90 -1.10
C ILE A 70 21.05 9.37 -2.54
N GLU A 71 20.63 8.13 -2.76
CA GLU A 71 20.79 7.46 -4.06
C GLU A 71 19.70 7.78 -5.07
N TYR A 72 18.47 8.04 -4.61
CA TYR A 72 17.28 8.20 -5.45
C TYR A 72 16.48 9.48 -5.16
N GLY A 73 16.82 10.20 -4.09
CA GLY A 73 16.27 11.49 -3.76
C GLY A 73 15.04 11.45 -2.85
N GLU A 74 14.57 12.64 -2.52
CA GLU A 74 13.51 12.88 -1.54
C GLU A 74 12.18 12.24 -1.96
N ASP A 75 11.78 12.32 -3.22
CA ASP A 75 10.49 11.78 -3.68
C ASP A 75 10.38 10.26 -3.47
N VAL A 76 11.46 9.52 -3.73
CA VAL A 76 11.49 8.06 -3.52
C VAL A 76 11.51 7.73 -2.04
N CYS A 77 12.33 8.44 -1.25
CA CYS A 77 12.35 8.27 0.19
C CYS A 77 10.96 8.53 0.81
N ASN A 78 10.29 9.60 0.39
CA ASN A 78 8.95 9.96 0.86
C ASN A 78 7.89 8.93 0.44
N ALA A 79 7.98 8.36 -0.76
CA ALA A 79 7.09 7.28 -1.18
C ALA A 79 7.21 6.04 -0.27
N VAL A 80 8.45 5.67 0.11
CA VAL A 80 8.69 4.55 1.04
C VAL A 80 8.22 4.88 2.45
N LYS A 81 8.51 6.08 2.95
CA LYS A 81 8.04 6.55 4.27
C LYS A 81 6.52 6.56 4.35
N ALA A 82 5.83 7.03 3.30
CA ALA A 82 4.37 7.01 3.23
C ALA A 82 3.84 5.58 3.32
N ALA A 83 4.36 4.65 2.52
CA ALA A 83 3.95 3.25 2.57
C ALA A 83 4.21 2.60 3.96
N LEU A 84 5.34 2.90 4.60
CA LEU A 84 5.63 2.44 5.97
C LEU A 84 4.59 2.94 6.99
N MET A 85 4.27 4.24 6.95
CA MET A 85 3.27 4.83 7.85
C MET A 85 1.89 4.22 7.62
N GLU A 86 1.47 4.06 6.37
CA GLU A 86 0.22 3.38 6.02
C GLU A 86 0.18 1.94 6.55
N MET A 87 1.27 1.17 6.39
CA MET A 87 1.32 -0.19 6.90
C MET A 87 1.25 -0.24 8.43
N ASN A 88 1.90 0.69 9.12
CA ASN A 88 1.89 0.76 10.58
C ASN A 88 0.52 1.16 11.14
N GLU A 89 -0.20 2.06 10.45
CA GLU A 89 -1.55 2.48 10.86
C GLU A 89 -2.59 1.37 10.65
N TYR A 90 -2.55 0.69 9.50
CA TYR A 90 -3.60 -0.25 9.10
C TYR A 90 -3.33 -1.70 9.52
N ASN A 91 -2.07 -2.11 9.61
CA ASN A 91 -1.70 -3.48 9.90
C ASN A 91 -0.34 -3.59 10.62
N PRO A 92 -0.22 -3.00 11.83
CA PRO A 92 1.06 -2.89 12.54
C PRO A 92 1.73 -4.26 12.79
N SER A 93 0.93 -5.29 13.05
CA SER A 93 1.44 -6.65 13.31
C SER A 93 1.62 -7.50 12.05
N GLY A 94 0.81 -7.28 11.00
CA GLY A 94 0.76 -8.17 9.83
C GLY A 94 1.58 -7.71 8.63
N ARG A 95 1.81 -6.41 8.45
CA ARG A 95 2.68 -5.86 7.38
C ARG A 95 2.45 -6.42 5.96
N TYR A 96 1.20 -6.71 5.61
CA TYR A 96 0.81 -6.99 4.23
C TYR A 96 0.00 -5.81 3.67
N VAL A 97 0.11 -5.60 2.35
CA VAL A 97 -0.75 -4.65 1.63
C VAL A 97 -2.20 -5.06 1.84
N VAL A 98 -3.02 -4.10 2.29
CA VAL A 98 -4.46 -4.33 2.49
C VAL A 98 -5.22 -3.66 1.33
N PRO A 99 -6.01 -4.42 0.56
CA PRO A 99 -6.92 -3.87 -0.44
C PRO A 99 -7.95 -2.94 0.22
N GLU A 100 -8.19 -1.77 -0.36
CA GLU A 100 -9.23 -0.86 0.11
C GLU A 100 -10.46 -0.87 -0.81
N LEU A 101 -11.64 -0.69 -0.21
CA LEU A 101 -12.87 -0.50 -0.95
C LEU A 101 -13.06 0.99 -1.26
N TRP A 102 -13.24 1.30 -2.54
CA TRP A 102 -13.37 2.66 -3.04
C TRP A 102 -14.79 2.97 -3.49
N ASN A 103 -15.32 4.13 -3.11
CA ASN A 103 -16.55 4.65 -3.69
C ASN A 103 -16.20 5.51 -4.90
N PHE A 104 -16.27 4.93 -6.09
CA PHE A 104 -15.97 5.62 -7.35
C PHE A 104 -16.95 6.77 -7.66
N GLY A 105 -18.19 6.72 -7.17
CA GLY A 105 -19.15 7.81 -7.36
C GLY A 105 -18.78 9.08 -6.59
N GLU A 106 -18.20 8.91 -5.40
CA GLU A 106 -17.81 10.00 -4.50
C GLU A 106 -16.31 10.34 -4.57
N GLY A 107 -15.51 9.58 -5.33
CA GLY A 107 -14.08 9.82 -5.49
C GLY A 107 -13.27 9.68 -4.19
N ARG A 108 -13.74 8.87 -3.25
CA ARG A 108 -13.09 8.66 -1.94
C ARG A 108 -13.22 7.21 -1.48
N ARG A 109 -12.49 6.87 -0.41
CA ARG A 109 -12.65 5.60 0.31
C ARG A 109 -14.11 5.37 0.67
N ALA A 110 -14.58 4.14 0.45
CA ALA A 110 -15.92 3.76 0.82
C ALA A 110 -16.07 3.74 2.35
N THR A 111 -17.17 4.29 2.86
CA THR A 111 -17.49 4.19 4.29
C THR A 111 -17.97 2.77 4.61
N MET A 112 -17.89 2.39 5.89
CA MET A 112 -18.43 1.09 6.34
C MET A 112 -19.92 0.94 6.03
N GLU A 113 -20.68 2.03 6.08
CA GLU A 113 -22.10 2.03 5.71
C GLU A 113 -22.30 1.72 4.22
N GLU A 114 -21.49 2.33 3.34
CA GLU A 114 -21.52 2.09 1.89
C GLU A 114 -21.15 0.63 1.57
N VAL A 115 -20.13 0.10 2.24
CA VAL A 115 -19.70 -1.30 2.10
C VAL A 115 -20.80 -2.27 2.55
N LEU A 116 -21.39 -2.05 3.73
CA LEU A 116 -22.47 -2.89 4.25
C LEU A 116 -23.68 -2.87 3.30
N LYS A 117 -24.09 -1.69 2.84
CA LYS A 117 -25.18 -1.54 1.86
C LYS A 117 -24.90 -2.33 0.57
N HIS A 118 -23.66 -2.31 0.09
CA HIS A 118 -23.25 -3.06 -1.10
C HIS A 118 -23.37 -4.58 -0.89
N LEU A 119 -22.82 -5.10 0.22
CA LEU A 119 -22.85 -6.53 0.55
C LEU A 119 -24.29 -7.04 0.73
N PHE A 120 -25.14 -6.32 1.47
CA PHE A 120 -26.56 -6.67 1.60
C PHE A 120 -27.28 -6.67 0.26
N GLY A 121 -26.93 -5.74 -0.64
CA GLY A 121 -27.46 -5.72 -2.01
C GLY A 121 -27.01 -6.89 -2.87
N GLN A 122 -25.77 -7.38 -2.71
CA GLN A 122 -25.28 -8.58 -3.40
C GLN A 122 -26.02 -9.84 -2.93
N MET A 123 -26.13 -10.03 -1.62
CA MET A 123 -26.82 -11.19 -1.04
C MET A 123 -28.30 -11.31 -1.47
N LYS A 124 -29.01 -10.18 -1.58
CA LYS A 124 -30.39 -10.17 -2.09
C LYS A 124 -30.47 -10.58 -3.57
N ARG A 125 -29.48 -10.22 -4.38
CA ARG A 125 -29.43 -10.59 -5.80
C ARG A 125 -29.10 -12.07 -5.99
N GLU A 126 -28.18 -12.60 -5.18
CA GLU A 126 -27.81 -14.03 -5.19
C GLU A 126 -28.95 -14.94 -4.73
N THR A 127 -29.70 -14.54 -3.69
CA THR A 127 -30.87 -15.30 -3.22
C THR A 127 -32.07 -15.26 -4.17
N THR A 128 -32.12 -14.30 -5.10
CA THR A 128 -33.19 -14.21 -6.11
C THR A 128 -32.89 -15.07 -7.35
N GLN A 129 -31.62 -15.46 -7.58
CA GLN A 129 -31.23 -16.40 -8.63
C GLN A 129 -31.07 -17.82 -8.07
N GLY A 130 -32.20 -18.53 -7.84
CA GLY A 130 -32.20 -19.95 -7.46
C GLY A 130 -31.73 -20.88 -8.59
N PRO A 131 -31.35 -22.14 -8.29
CA PRO A 131 -30.70 -23.04 -9.25
C PRO A 131 -31.62 -23.39 -10.42
N GLN A 132 -31.15 -23.17 -11.66
CA GLN A 132 -31.81 -23.66 -12.87
C GLN A 132 -31.79 -25.19 -12.87
N ALA A 133 -32.92 -25.79 -12.47
CA ALA A 133 -33.17 -27.22 -12.60
C ALA A 133 -33.00 -27.64 -14.06
N HIS A 134 -31.93 -28.39 -14.35
CA HIS A 134 -31.81 -29.12 -15.59
C HIS A 134 -32.91 -30.17 -15.63
N GLN A 135 -33.93 -29.94 -16.45
CA GLN A 135 -34.88 -30.98 -16.82
C GLN A 135 -34.14 -32.01 -17.67
N ALA A 136 -34.01 -33.20 -17.10
CA ALA A 136 -33.70 -34.40 -17.85
C ALA A 136 -34.88 -34.74 -18.76
N THR A 137 -34.62 -34.92 -20.05
CA THR A 137 -35.50 -35.69 -20.94
C THR A 137 -34.66 -36.53 -21.88
N LYS A 138 -34.76 -37.84 -21.63
CA LYS A 138 -34.67 -39.03 -22.49
C LYS A 138 -33.94 -38.95 -23.82
#